data_AF-A0A6A6P6P0-F1
#
_entry.id   AF-A0A6A6P6P0-F1
#
_cell.length_a   1.000
_cell.length_b   1.000
_cell.length_c   1.000
_cell.angle_alpha   90.00
_cell.angle_beta   90.00
_cell.angle_gamma   90.00
#
_symmetry.space_group_name_H-M   'P 1'
#
loop_
_entity.id
_entity.type
_entity.pdbx_description
1 polymer ?
#
loop_
_entity_poly.entity_id
_entity_poly.type
_entity_poly.pdbx_seq_one_letter_code
_entity_poly.pdbx_strand_id
1 'polypeptide(L)'
;MGLETVGEAEELVDYSYASSIVVSLHEELDEPDQVTLEQPPVHPVKAFQRAFEESIVESLEGPESAATKPAGPQDAEARRRLMLANDDYPATYNARWRSRPGAKHHPLWKLLAQISFGVHLLHQRLAKSDEEVIKILQNHLMEINSFFRYTLDDFDLALKDVSERISYLRLPLEHVNIFDTMLDDRNFRNSIIEGNEKIEQVLHRTSRYLNDALIDTRNGKEASIQALEFFNSLGRDWTVGNRRLGSVFGNIFACAEQWLKLFDECERKGNNLDRSLTDLRGILNEMIKRAGAASRRSLVGRLLFRLLICFQFEPNAAIVCDSN
;
A
#
# COMPACT_ATOMS: atom_id res chain seq x y z
N MET A 1 -37.58 -7.54 -25.06
CA MET A 1 -36.09 -7.49 -25.16
C MET A 1 -35.68 -6.19 -24.51
N GLY A 2 -35.44 -6.08 -23.20
CA GLY A 2 -34.74 -7.02 -22.32
C GLY A 2 -33.27 -6.62 -22.23
N LEU A 3 -32.98 -5.50 -21.57
CA LEU A 3 -31.63 -5.09 -21.16
C LEU A 3 -31.74 -4.53 -19.74
N GLU A 4 -31.65 -5.43 -18.78
CA GLU A 4 -31.37 -5.10 -17.38
C GLU A 4 -29.90 -4.67 -17.29
N THR A 5 -29.67 -3.46 -16.81
CA THR A 5 -28.35 -3.01 -16.38
C THR A 5 -28.28 -3.21 -14.87
N VAL A 6 -27.55 -4.25 -14.46
CA VAL A 6 -27.19 -4.49 -13.07
C VAL A 6 -26.10 -3.47 -12.72
N GLY A 7 -26.51 -2.34 -12.16
CA GLY A 7 -25.62 -1.43 -11.46
C GLY A 7 -25.41 -1.95 -10.05
N GLU A 8 -24.29 -2.65 -9.82
CA GLU A 8 -23.81 -2.94 -8.47
C GLU A 8 -23.51 -1.60 -7.79
N ALA A 9 -24.36 -1.23 -6.82
CA ALA A 9 -24.07 -0.14 -5.90
C ALA A 9 -22.93 -0.61 -4.99
N GLU A 10 -21.71 -0.09 -5.22
CA GLU A 10 -20.64 -0.13 -4.23
C GLU A 10 -21.13 0.62 -2.98
N GLU A 11 -21.52 -0.13 -1.96
CA GLU A 11 -21.87 0.39 -0.64
C GLU A 11 -20.60 1.00 -0.04
N LEU A 12 -20.47 2.33 -0.14
CA LEU A 12 -19.43 3.11 0.52
C LEU A 12 -19.48 2.82 2.01
N VAL A 13 -18.53 2.01 2.49
CA VAL A 13 -18.36 1.70 3.90
C VAL A 13 -18.10 3.01 4.64
N ASP A 14 -19.06 3.45 5.46
CA ASP A 14 -18.97 4.69 6.24
C ASP A 14 -17.93 4.56 7.36
N TYR A 15 -16.71 4.99 7.07
CA TYR A 15 -15.59 5.06 8.02
C TYR A 15 -15.83 6.02 9.19
N SER A 16 -16.88 6.85 9.17
CA SER A 16 -17.19 7.78 10.26
C SER A 16 -17.75 7.07 11.49
N TYR A 17 -18.44 5.93 11.31
CA TYR A 17 -19.09 5.21 12.42
C TYR A 17 -18.05 4.66 13.41
N ALA A 18 -16.97 4.05 12.91
CA ALA A 18 -15.88 3.55 13.75
C ALA A 18 -15.10 4.67 14.46
N SER A 19 -14.95 5.84 13.81
CA SER A 19 -14.28 7.02 14.39
C SER A 19 -15.11 7.72 15.47
N SER A 20 -16.44 7.73 15.34
CA SER A 20 -17.34 8.41 16.29
C SER A 20 -17.39 7.78 17.68
N ILE A 21 -17.06 6.49 17.80
CA ILE A 21 -17.07 5.73 19.07
C ILE A 21 -15.83 6.06 19.94
N VAL A 22 -14.77 6.60 19.35
CA VAL A 22 -13.43 6.72 19.94
C VAL A 22 -13.25 7.98 20.82
N VAL A 23 -14.12 8.98 20.67
CA VAL A 23 -13.89 10.35 21.20
C VAL A 23 -14.21 10.53 22.68
N SER A 24 -14.73 9.53 23.41
CA SER A 24 -15.35 9.79 24.73
C SER A 24 -14.50 9.60 25.99
N LEU A 25 -13.19 9.33 25.96
CA LEU A 25 -12.42 9.21 27.21
C LEU A 25 -11.00 9.78 27.05
N HIS A 26 -10.79 11.00 27.55
CA HIS A 26 -9.47 11.59 27.73
C HIS A 26 -9.45 12.29 29.09
N GLU A 27 -8.78 11.68 30.07
CA GLU A 27 -8.20 12.38 31.21
C GLU A 27 -6.91 11.65 31.62
N GLU A 28 -5.93 12.45 32.02
CA GLU A 28 -4.51 12.15 32.18
C GLU A 28 -4.21 11.16 33.32
N LEU A 29 -3.04 10.50 33.27
CA LEU A 29 -2.01 10.50 34.34
C LEU A 29 -1.01 9.32 34.26
N ASP A 30 0.23 9.70 34.62
CA ASP A 30 1.39 9.05 35.27
C ASP A 30 2.06 7.74 34.79
N GLU A 31 3.40 7.78 34.81
CA GLU A 31 4.37 6.78 34.32
C GLU A 31 4.43 5.48 35.14
N PRO A 32 4.67 4.30 34.52
CA PRO A 32 4.71 3.02 35.23
C PRO A 32 6.12 2.60 35.68
N ASP A 33 6.19 2.10 36.92
CA ASP A 33 7.31 1.36 37.52
C ASP A 33 7.76 0.16 36.64
N GLN A 34 9.09 0.00 36.50
CA GLN A 34 9.72 -1.09 35.74
C GLN A 34 9.49 -2.47 36.37
N VAL A 35 8.76 -3.34 35.68
CA VAL A 35 8.58 -4.76 36.05
C VAL A 35 9.60 -5.62 35.29
N THR A 36 10.53 -6.26 36.00
CA THR A 36 11.43 -7.27 35.45
C THR A 36 10.69 -8.61 35.27
N LEU A 37 10.34 -8.96 34.03
CA LEU A 37 9.73 -10.26 33.69
C LEU A 37 10.83 -11.32 33.48
N GLU A 38 11.01 -12.25 34.42
CA GLU A 38 11.98 -13.37 34.28
C GLU A 38 11.59 -14.34 33.15
N GLN A 39 10.31 -14.39 32.74
CA GLN A 39 9.82 -15.05 31.52
C GLN A 39 8.57 -14.32 30.98
N PRO A 40 8.41 -14.15 29.65
CA PRO A 40 7.21 -13.53 29.08
C PRO A 40 5.93 -14.33 29.41
N PRO A 41 4.78 -13.67 29.61
CA PRO A 41 3.52 -14.37 29.82
C PRO A 41 3.12 -15.28 28.65
N VAL A 42 2.43 -16.38 28.96
CA VAL A 42 1.84 -17.25 27.94
C VAL A 42 0.60 -16.60 27.35
N HIS A 43 0.59 -16.43 26.04
CA HIS A 43 -0.48 -15.84 25.26
C HIS A 43 -1.63 -16.85 25.05
N PRO A 44 -2.91 -16.46 25.20
CA PRO A 44 -4.06 -17.37 25.06
C PRO A 44 -4.21 -17.94 23.65
N VAL A 45 -3.74 -17.21 22.64
CA VAL A 45 -3.67 -17.64 21.24
C VAL A 45 -2.24 -18.03 20.89
N LYS A 46 -2.00 -19.31 20.60
CA LYS A 46 -0.64 -19.82 20.35
C LYS A 46 0.05 -19.14 19.17
N ALA A 47 -0.69 -18.82 18.11
CA ALA A 47 -0.15 -18.13 16.93
C ALA A 47 0.45 -16.75 17.25
N PHE A 48 -0.07 -16.09 18.30
CA PHE A 48 0.38 -14.76 18.71
C PHE A 48 1.54 -14.75 19.69
N GLN A 49 1.93 -15.90 20.27
CA GLN A 49 2.93 -15.96 21.34
C GLN A 49 4.23 -15.20 20.99
N ARG A 50 4.83 -15.52 19.84
CA ARG A 50 6.14 -14.95 19.48
C ARG A 50 6.06 -13.47 19.10
N ALA A 51 4.97 -13.06 18.44
CA ALA A 51 4.73 -11.66 18.12
C ALA A 51 4.53 -10.84 19.39
N PHE A 52 3.81 -11.40 20.37
CA PHE A 52 3.62 -10.79 21.68
C PHE A 52 4.94 -10.68 22.46
N GLU A 53 5.75 -11.74 22.51
CA GLU A 53 7.08 -11.74 23.13
C GLU A 53 7.99 -10.67 22.53
N GLU A 54 8.05 -10.58 21.19
CA GLU A 54 8.80 -9.53 20.50
C GLU A 54 8.30 -8.13 20.92
N SER A 55 6.98 -7.91 20.99
CA SER A 55 6.40 -6.62 21.38
C SER A 55 6.72 -6.19 22.82
N ILE A 56 6.88 -7.16 23.74
CA ILE A 56 7.30 -6.90 25.12
C ILE A 56 8.76 -6.44 25.13
N VAL A 57 9.64 -7.18 24.45
CA VAL A 57 11.06 -6.84 24.36
C VAL A 57 11.25 -5.45 23.74
N GLU A 58 10.54 -5.15 22.66
CA GLU A 58 10.61 -3.84 22.00
C GLU A 58 10.16 -2.70 22.93
N SER A 59 9.14 -2.95 23.76
CA SER A 59 8.64 -1.96 24.71
C SER A 59 9.63 -1.68 25.85
N LEU A 60 10.47 -2.66 26.21
CA LEU A 60 11.53 -2.51 27.22
C LEU A 60 12.77 -1.76 26.66
N GLU A 61 13.04 -1.87 25.37
CA GLU A 61 14.18 -1.23 24.69
C GLU A 61 13.93 0.27 24.35
N GLY A 62 12.73 0.80 24.62
CA GLY A 62 12.39 2.22 24.53
C GLY A 62 11.60 2.63 23.27
N PRO A 63 11.12 3.89 23.19
CA PRO A 63 10.17 4.35 22.16
C PRO A 63 10.72 4.33 20.73
N GLU A 64 12.03 4.49 20.54
CA GLU A 64 12.68 4.35 19.22
C GLU A 64 12.63 2.90 18.70
N SER A 65 12.57 1.93 19.63
CA SER A 65 12.38 0.51 19.39
C SER A 65 10.90 0.13 19.15
N ALA A 66 9.92 0.99 19.45
CA ALA A 66 8.50 0.70 19.21
C ALA A 66 7.90 1.34 17.93
N ALA A 67 8.56 2.32 17.31
CA ALA A 67 7.97 3.12 16.23
C ALA A 67 7.89 2.41 14.87
N THR A 68 6.98 1.45 14.71
CA THR A 68 6.62 0.81 13.42
C THR A 68 5.50 1.53 12.66
N LYS A 69 4.82 2.48 13.30
CA LYS A 69 3.75 3.26 12.66
C LYS A 69 4.33 4.14 11.55
N PRO A 70 3.67 4.24 10.38
CA PRO A 70 4.03 5.21 9.37
C PRO A 70 3.96 6.64 9.91
N ALA A 71 5.11 7.23 10.24
CA ALA A 71 5.23 8.66 10.51
C ALA A 71 5.20 9.39 9.16
N GLY A 72 4.17 10.20 8.95
CA GLY A 72 3.98 10.96 7.71
C GLY A 72 2.75 11.88 7.81
N PRO A 73 2.50 12.69 6.77
CA PRO A 73 1.33 13.54 6.71
C PRO A 73 0.03 12.73 6.91
N GLN A 74 -0.92 13.29 7.66
CA GLN A 74 -2.25 12.69 7.77
C GLN A 74 -3.04 12.77 6.46
N ASP A 75 -2.66 13.71 5.59
CA ASP A 75 -3.22 13.95 4.27
C ASP A 75 -2.66 12.97 3.22
N ALA A 76 -3.56 12.38 2.43
CA ALA A 76 -3.24 11.39 1.42
C ALA A 76 -2.46 11.99 0.24
N GLU A 77 -2.78 13.22 -0.17
CA GLU A 77 -2.06 13.88 -1.26
C GLU A 77 -0.60 14.17 -0.90
N ALA A 78 -0.36 14.61 0.34
CA ALA A 78 0.98 14.83 0.85
C ALA A 78 1.77 13.51 0.95
N ARG A 79 1.16 12.40 1.40
CA ARG A 79 1.80 11.08 1.40
C ARG A 79 2.15 10.62 -0.02
N ARG A 80 1.21 10.75 -0.96
CA ARG A 80 1.43 10.40 -2.37
C ARG A 80 2.57 11.22 -2.97
N ARG A 81 2.62 12.53 -2.72
CA ARG A 81 3.70 13.41 -3.18
C ARG A 81 5.05 12.97 -2.64
N LEU A 82 5.14 12.65 -1.35
CA LEU A 82 6.39 12.17 -0.73
C LEU A 82 6.84 10.82 -1.31
N MET A 83 5.90 9.89 -1.49
CA MET A 83 6.16 8.58 -2.10
C MET A 83 6.62 8.71 -3.56
N LEU A 84 6.07 9.67 -4.31
CA LEU A 84 6.50 9.94 -5.68
C LEU A 84 7.82 10.72 -5.75
N ALA A 85 8.20 11.46 -4.71
CA ALA A 85 9.42 12.27 -4.70
C ALA A 85 10.66 11.50 -4.23
N ASN A 86 10.49 10.53 -3.32
CA ASN A 86 11.60 9.84 -2.66
C ASN A 86 11.53 8.32 -2.88
N ASP A 87 12.59 7.74 -3.45
CA ASP A 87 12.66 6.30 -3.73
C ASP A 87 12.64 5.44 -2.46
N ASP A 88 13.13 5.98 -1.33
CA ASP A 88 13.25 5.27 -0.06
C ASP A 88 12.18 5.67 0.97
N TYR A 89 11.09 6.33 0.55
CA TYR A 89 10.03 6.71 1.48
C TYR A 89 9.36 5.46 2.09
N PRO A 90 9.48 5.21 3.41
CA PRO A 90 8.92 4.02 4.03
C PRO A 90 7.44 4.28 4.35
N ALA A 91 6.61 4.18 3.32
CA ALA A 91 5.20 4.54 3.33
C ALA A 91 4.31 3.54 4.10
N THR A 92 4.73 2.28 4.17
CA THR A 92 3.91 1.15 4.64
C THR A 92 4.46 0.56 5.93
N TYR A 93 3.67 -0.24 6.62
CA TYR A 93 4.12 -0.96 7.81
C TYR A 93 5.22 -1.97 7.43
N ASN A 94 5.04 -2.69 6.34
CA ASN A 94 6.00 -3.68 5.85
C ASN A 94 7.33 -3.05 5.42
N ALA A 95 7.32 -1.88 4.77
CA ALA A 95 8.56 -1.17 4.43
C ALA A 95 9.36 -0.77 5.67
N ARG A 96 8.67 -0.27 6.71
CA ARG A 96 9.29 0.09 8.00
C ARG A 96 9.75 -1.11 8.79
N TRP A 97 8.94 -2.16 8.81
CA TRP A 97 9.27 -3.40 9.50
C TRP A 97 10.53 -4.04 8.92
N ARG A 98 10.62 -4.16 7.58
CA ARG A 98 11.79 -4.73 6.90
C ARG A 98 13.07 -3.93 7.08
N SER A 99 12.97 -2.62 7.31
CA SER A 99 14.16 -1.79 7.53
C SER A 99 14.71 -1.90 8.97
N ARG A 100 14.04 -2.64 9.87
CA ARG A 100 14.49 -2.80 11.26
C ARG A 100 15.37 -4.03 11.43
N PRO A 101 16.63 -3.85 11.90
CA PRO A 101 17.47 -4.96 12.29
C PRO A 101 16.81 -5.78 13.42
N GLY A 102 16.68 -7.09 13.22
CA GLY A 102 16.23 -8.02 14.26
C GLY A 102 14.72 -8.18 14.43
N ALA A 103 13.88 -7.38 13.75
CA ALA A 103 12.43 -7.55 13.78
C ALA A 103 12.02 -8.86 13.06
N LYS A 104 11.22 -9.70 13.71
CA LYS A 104 10.81 -11.02 13.18
C LYS A 104 9.33 -11.09 12.87
N HIS A 105 8.52 -10.34 13.60
CA HIS A 105 7.07 -10.36 13.48
C HIS A 105 6.53 -9.05 12.90
N HIS A 106 5.57 -9.20 11.98
CA HIS A 106 4.92 -8.09 11.32
C HIS A 106 4.18 -7.18 12.34
N PRO A 107 4.16 -5.85 12.17
CA PRO A 107 3.53 -4.94 13.13
C PRO A 107 2.06 -5.26 13.42
N LEU A 108 1.26 -5.56 12.39
CA LEU A 108 -0.17 -5.90 12.59
C LEU A 108 -0.37 -7.22 13.37
N TRP A 109 0.56 -8.18 13.26
CA TRP A 109 0.53 -9.39 14.08
C TRP A 109 0.81 -9.09 15.56
N LYS A 110 1.77 -8.19 15.83
CA LYS A 110 2.08 -7.73 17.19
C LYS A 110 0.91 -6.96 17.80
N LEU A 111 0.28 -6.08 17.03
CA LEU A 111 -0.84 -5.28 17.47
C LEU A 111 -2.08 -6.13 17.82
N LEU A 112 -2.41 -7.10 16.97
CA LEU A 112 -3.50 -8.06 17.20
C LEU A 112 -3.21 -9.00 18.37
N ALA A 113 -1.94 -9.38 18.56
CA ALA A 113 -1.50 -10.11 19.75
C ALA A 113 -1.73 -9.29 21.03
N GLN A 114 -1.30 -8.03 21.06
CA GLN A 114 -1.49 -7.14 22.22
C GLN A 114 -2.99 -6.92 22.52
N ILE A 115 -3.82 -6.73 21.50
CA ILE A 115 -5.28 -6.60 21.68
C ILE A 115 -5.87 -7.88 22.26
N SER A 116 -5.52 -9.04 21.69
CA SER A 116 -6.01 -10.33 22.17
C SER A 116 -5.59 -10.61 23.61
N PHE A 117 -4.36 -10.28 23.96
CA PHE A 117 -3.85 -10.41 25.32
C PHE A 117 -4.55 -9.44 26.29
N GLY A 118 -4.78 -8.19 25.91
CA GLY A 118 -5.50 -7.22 26.73
C GLY A 118 -6.94 -7.68 27.01
N VAL A 119 -7.65 -8.20 26.00
CA VAL A 119 -8.97 -8.82 26.19
C VAL A 119 -8.90 -10.01 27.16
N HIS A 120 -7.84 -10.82 27.06
CA HIS A 120 -7.64 -11.94 27.97
C HIS A 120 -7.40 -11.51 29.42
N LEU A 121 -6.64 -10.44 29.65
CA LEU A 121 -6.43 -9.88 30.99
C LEU A 121 -7.76 -9.45 31.62
N LEU A 122 -8.64 -8.80 30.84
CA LEU A 122 -9.98 -8.43 31.29
C LEU A 122 -10.85 -9.65 31.55
N HIS A 123 -10.84 -10.63 30.64
CA HIS A 123 -11.62 -11.87 30.75
C HIS A 123 -11.27 -12.67 32.01
N GLN A 124 -9.97 -12.86 32.28
CA GLN A 124 -9.48 -13.63 33.43
C GLN A 124 -9.39 -12.80 34.72
N ARG A 125 -9.75 -11.51 34.68
CA ARG A 125 -9.60 -10.57 35.80
C ARG A 125 -8.16 -10.51 36.34
N LEU A 126 -7.20 -10.56 35.43
CA LEU A 126 -5.76 -10.49 35.72
C LEU A 126 -5.22 -9.06 35.59
N ALA A 127 -6.03 -8.12 35.10
CA ALA A 127 -5.65 -6.73 35.00
C ALA A 127 -5.46 -6.11 36.40
N LYS A 128 -4.35 -5.38 36.59
CA LYS A 128 -4.15 -4.54 37.79
C LYS A 128 -5.17 -3.39 37.83
N SER A 129 -5.52 -2.88 36.65
CA SER A 129 -6.53 -1.85 36.43
C SER A 129 -7.26 -2.15 35.12
N ASP A 130 -8.55 -2.45 35.20
CA ASP A 130 -9.40 -2.63 34.02
C ASP A 130 -9.41 -1.35 33.16
N GLU A 131 -9.39 -0.18 33.80
CA GLU A 131 -9.36 1.12 33.12
C GLU A 131 -8.16 1.27 32.20
N GLU A 132 -6.98 0.94 32.72
CA GLU A 132 -5.72 1.10 31.98
C GLU A 132 -5.66 0.12 30.81
N VAL A 133 -6.09 -1.12 31.02
CA VAL A 133 -6.16 -2.11 29.93
C VAL A 133 -7.14 -1.65 28.85
N ILE A 134 -8.31 -1.11 29.23
CA ILE A 134 -9.28 -0.57 28.27
C ILE A 134 -8.68 0.59 27.47
N LYS A 135 -7.97 1.52 28.12
CA LYS A 135 -7.30 2.65 27.47
C LYS A 135 -6.24 2.19 26.47
N ILE A 136 -5.40 1.23 26.85
CA ILE A 136 -4.39 0.63 25.96
C ILE A 136 -5.06 -0.05 24.76
N LEU A 137 -6.12 -0.84 25.00
CA LEU A 137 -6.88 -1.49 23.93
C LEU A 137 -7.46 -0.47 22.94
N GLN A 138 -8.05 0.63 23.43
CA GLN A 138 -8.57 1.68 22.57
C GLN A 138 -7.49 2.29 21.66
N ASN A 139 -6.28 2.53 22.18
CA ASN A 139 -5.16 3.00 21.37
C ASN A 139 -4.80 2.02 20.26
N HIS A 140 -4.73 0.73 20.57
CA HIS A 140 -4.42 -0.29 19.57
C HIS A 140 -5.54 -0.45 18.51
N LEU A 141 -6.81 -0.33 18.90
CA LEU A 141 -7.92 -0.27 17.94
C LEU A 141 -7.79 0.92 16.99
N MET A 142 -7.44 2.11 17.52
CA MET A 142 -7.22 3.31 16.71
C MET A 142 -6.08 3.13 15.69
N GLU A 143 -5.02 2.42 16.07
CA GLU A 143 -3.90 2.16 15.17
C GLU A 143 -4.30 1.30 13.97
N ILE A 144 -5.10 0.26 14.17
CA ILE A 144 -5.61 -0.59 13.09
C ILE A 144 -6.59 0.19 12.21
N ASN A 145 -7.49 0.97 12.80
CA ASN A 145 -8.41 1.81 12.05
C ASN A 145 -7.65 2.87 11.23
N SER A 146 -6.56 3.41 11.78
CA SER A 146 -5.67 4.32 11.05
C SER A 146 -4.98 3.63 9.87
N PHE A 147 -4.56 2.38 10.02
CA PHE A 147 -4.01 1.59 8.91
C PHE A 147 -5.00 1.51 7.74
N PHE A 148 -6.26 1.19 8.00
CA PHE A 148 -7.27 1.13 6.95
C PHE A 148 -7.50 2.46 6.28
N ARG A 149 -7.72 3.52 7.07
CA ARG A 149 -7.92 4.86 6.54
C ARG A 149 -6.78 5.26 5.60
N TYR A 150 -5.53 5.13 6.04
CA TYR A 150 -4.39 5.51 5.22
C TYR A 150 -4.25 4.66 3.97
N THR A 151 -4.35 3.34 4.09
CA THR A 151 -4.15 2.41 2.96
C THR A 151 -5.21 2.59 1.89
N LEU A 152 -6.47 2.78 2.29
CA LEU A 152 -7.58 2.96 1.36
C LEU A 152 -7.56 4.33 0.69
N ASP A 153 -7.31 5.41 1.45
CA ASP A 153 -7.13 6.75 0.90
C ASP A 153 -5.99 6.77 -0.14
N ASP A 154 -4.88 6.10 0.18
CA ASP A 154 -3.71 6.03 -0.70
C ASP A 154 -3.98 5.19 -1.96
N PHE A 155 -4.75 4.09 -1.84
CA PHE A 155 -5.19 3.31 -3.01
C PHE A 155 -6.12 4.11 -3.92
N ASP A 156 -7.08 4.85 -3.37
CA ASP A 156 -7.98 5.69 -4.17
C ASP A 156 -7.22 6.76 -4.94
N LEU A 157 -6.28 7.43 -4.27
CA LEU A 157 -5.47 8.45 -4.91
C LEU A 157 -4.52 7.86 -5.97
N ALA A 158 -3.92 6.70 -5.70
CA ALA A 158 -3.07 6.02 -6.68
C ALA A 158 -3.87 5.52 -7.89
N LEU A 159 -5.07 4.98 -7.69
CA LEU A 159 -5.98 4.57 -8.75
C LEU A 159 -6.37 5.75 -9.64
N LYS A 160 -6.70 6.88 -9.03
CA LYS A 160 -7.03 8.12 -9.75
C LYS A 160 -5.84 8.59 -10.59
N ASP A 161 -4.66 8.75 -9.99
CA ASP A 161 -3.43 9.20 -10.67
C ASP A 161 -3.05 8.27 -11.85
N VAL A 162 -3.10 6.96 -11.66
CA VAL A 162 -2.79 5.98 -12.72
C VAL A 162 -3.85 6.03 -13.82
N SER A 163 -5.14 6.12 -13.48
CA SER A 163 -6.22 6.17 -14.46
C SER A 163 -6.18 7.43 -15.31
N GLU A 164 -5.87 8.59 -14.71
CA GLU A 164 -5.68 9.85 -15.44
C GLU A 164 -4.52 9.74 -16.43
N ARG A 165 -3.39 9.16 -16.03
CA ARG A 165 -2.24 8.91 -16.93
C ARG A 165 -2.61 7.99 -18.08
N ILE A 166 -3.32 6.90 -17.81
CA ILE A 166 -3.83 6.00 -18.86
C ILE A 166 -4.67 6.77 -19.86
N SER A 167 -5.62 7.59 -19.38
CA SER A 167 -6.49 8.41 -20.24
C SER A 167 -5.69 9.33 -21.15
N TYR A 168 -4.73 10.07 -20.60
CA TYR A 168 -3.90 10.99 -21.38
C TYR A 168 -3.00 10.30 -22.39
N LEU A 169 -2.41 9.15 -22.04
CA LEU A 169 -1.49 8.43 -22.92
C LEU A 169 -2.21 7.55 -23.95
N ARG A 170 -3.49 7.19 -23.73
CA ARG A 170 -4.30 6.49 -24.74
C ARG A 170 -4.62 7.38 -25.93
N LEU A 171 -4.88 8.68 -25.71
CA LEU A 171 -5.27 9.61 -26.77
C LEU A 171 -4.34 9.60 -28.01
N PRO A 172 -2.99 9.70 -27.90
CA PRO A 172 -2.12 9.60 -29.07
C PRO A 172 -2.15 8.21 -29.73
N LEU A 173 -2.42 7.15 -28.97
CA LEU A 173 -2.51 5.77 -29.49
C LEU A 173 -3.86 5.48 -30.17
N GLU A 174 -4.90 6.28 -29.91
CA GLU A 174 -6.16 6.23 -30.67
C GLU A 174 -6.01 6.93 -32.03
N HIS A 175 -5.08 7.89 -32.15
CA HIS A 175 -4.80 8.66 -33.36
C HIS A 175 -3.42 8.32 -33.96
N VAL A 176 -3.15 7.02 -34.11
CA VAL A 176 -1.85 6.46 -34.50
C VAL A 176 -1.18 7.16 -35.68
N ASN A 177 -1.89 7.41 -36.77
CA ASN A 177 -1.29 7.99 -37.98
C ASN A 177 -0.73 9.40 -37.74
N ILE A 178 -1.46 10.20 -36.96
CA ILE A 178 -1.03 11.56 -36.59
C ILE A 178 0.16 11.46 -35.65
N PHE A 179 0.08 10.60 -34.64
CA PHE A 179 1.15 10.40 -33.68
C PHE A 179 2.45 9.92 -34.35
N ASP A 180 2.38 8.93 -35.25
CA ASP A 180 3.54 8.41 -35.98
C ASP A 180 4.19 9.48 -36.88
N THR A 181 3.38 10.38 -37.46
CA THR A 181 3.87 11.53 -38.24
C THR A 181 4.58 12.54 -37.34
N MET A 182 4.00 12.86 -36.17
CA MET A 182 4.64 13.76 -35.20
C MET A 182 5.96 13.18 -34.68
N LEU A 183 6.04 11.87 -34.48
CA LEU A 183 7.24 11.16 -34.05
C LEU A 183 8.40 11.23 -35.05
N ASP A 184 8.18 11.63 -36.30
CA ASP A 184 9.28 11.86 -37.24
C ASP A 184 10.10 13.11 -36.86
N ASP A 185 9.48 14.10 -36.19
CA ASP A 185 10.19 15.22 -35.56
C ASP A 185 11.04 14.74 -34.37
N ARG A 186 12.32 15.13 -34.38
CA ARG A 186 13.29 14.66 -33.37
C ARG A 186 12.98 15.23 -31.98
N ASN A 187 12.55 16.49 -31.88
CA ASN A 187 12.32 17.14 -30.60
C ASN A 187 11.07 16.57 -29.93
N PHE A 188 9.99 16.40 -30.70
CA PHE A 188 8.78 15.72 -30.23
C PHE A 188 9.07 14.27 -29.81
N ARG A 189 9.82 13.52 -30.60
CA ARG A 189 10.19 12.15 -30.22
C ARG A 189 11.01 12.10 -28.92
N ASN A 190 11.97 13.00 -28.74
CA ASN A 190 12.74 13.07 -27.51
C ASN A 190 11.85 13.41 -26.30
N SER A 191 10.89 14.33 -26.44
CA SER A 191 9.98 14.67 -25.33
C SER A 191 9.07 13.50 -24.94
N ILE A 192 8.67 12.65 -25.90
CA ILE A 192 7.96 11.40 -25.62
C ILE A 192 8.83 10.41 -24.83
N ILE A 193 10.11 10.26 -25.20
CA ILE A 193 11.03 9.36 -24.49
C ILE A 193 11.26 9.85 -23.05
N GLU A 194 11.59 11.13 -22.87
CA GLU A 194 11.79 11.74 -21.55
C GLU A 194 10.51 11.71 -20.69
N GLY A 195 9.36 11.92 -21.32
CA GLY A 195 8.05 11.80 -20.67
C GLY A 195 7.80 10.38 -20.17
N ASN A 196 8.05 9.37 -21.00
CA ASN A 196 7.91 7.97 -20.62
C ASN A 196 8.83 7.57 -19.46
N GLU A 197 10.08 8.03 -19.46
CA GLU A 197 11.02 7.77 -18.35
C GLU A 197 10.48 8.28 -17.01
N LYS A 198 9.90 9.49 -16.99
CA LYS A 198 9.27 10.04 -15.78
C LYS A 198 8.07 9.22 -15.31
N ILE A 199 7.25 8.73 -16.24
CA ILE A 199 6.08 7.92 -15.89
C ILE A 199 6.50 6.51 -15.44
N GLU A 200 7.55 5.93 -16.01
CA GLU A 200 8.13 4.66 -15.51
C GLU A 200 8.62 4.79 -14.06
N GLN A 201 9.19 5.92 -13.65
CA GLN A 201 9.53 6.15 -12.24
C GLN A 201 8.30 6.17 -11.34
N VAL A 202 7.22 6.86 -11.75
CA VAL A 202 5.94 6.87 -11.03
C VAL A 202 5.39 5.45 -10.91
N LEU A 203 5.43 4.70 -12.00
CA LEU A 203 4.96 3.32 -12.08
C LEU A 203 5.77 2.41 -11.16
N HIS A 204 7.10 2.51 -11.18
CA HIS A 204 7.99 1.76 -10.30
C HIS A 204 7.70 2.04 -8.81
N ARG A 205 7.64 3.30 -8.41
CA ARG A 205 7.35 3.72 -7.02
C ARG A 205 5.98 3.25 -6.57
N THR A 206 4.96 3.39 -7.42
CA THR A 206 3.59 2.95 -7.11
C THR A 206 3.49 1.43 -7.01
N SER A 207 4.20 0.68 -7.87
CA SER A 207 4.24 -0.78 -7.81
C SER A 207 4.90 -1.28 -6.53
N ARG A 208 6.00 -0.65 -6.10
CA ARG A 208 6.66 -0.96 -4.83
C ARG A 208 5.73 -0.74 -3.64
N TYR A 209 5.09 0.44 -3.59
CA TYR A 209 4.08 0.76 -2.57
C TYR A 209 2.96 -0.28 -2.53
N LEU A 210 2.37 -0.61 -3.69
CA LEU A 210 1.28 -1.57 -3.80
C LEU A 210 1.67 -2.94 -3.25
N ASN A 211 2.85 -3.45 -3.64
CA ASN A 211 3.34 -4.74 -3.16
C ASN A 211 3.48 -4.77 -1.64
N ASP A 212 4.07 -3.72 -1.06
CA ASP A 212 4.23 -3.65 0.39
C ASP A 212 2.88 -3.52 1.12
N ALA A 213 1.96 -2.71 0.59
CA ALA A 213 0.61 -2.55 1.15
C ALA A 213 -0.20 -3.86 1.09
N LEU A 214 -0.13 -4.63 0.01
CA LEU A 214 -0.80 -5.94 -0.08
C LEU A 214 -0.20 -6.97 0.89
N ILE A 215 1.09 -6.87 1.21
CA ILE A 215 1.71 -7.69 2.26
C ILE A 215 1.17 -7.30 3.63
N ASP A 216 1.05 -5.99 3.92
CA ASP A 216 0.43 -5.50 5.16
C ASP A 216 -1.00 -6.01 5.28
N THR A 217 -1.81 -5.85 4.23
CA THR A 217 -3.19 -6.31 4.15
C THR A 217 -3.31 -7.80 4.44
N ARG A 218 -2.48 -8.66 3.83
CA ARG A 218 -2.50 -10.11 4.07
C ARG A 218 -2.16 -10.45 5.52
N ASN A 219 -1.07 -9.89 6.05
CA ASN A 219 -0.65 -10.14 7.44
C ASN A 219 -1.71 -9.69 8.44
N GLY A 220 -2.30 -8.52 8.22
CA GLY A 220 -3.38 -7.99 9.04
C GLY A 220 -4.62 -8.87 9.00
N LYS A 221 -5.04 -9.34 7.82
CA LYS A 221 -6.18 -10.23 7.64
C LYS A 221 -5.98 -11.56 8.37
N GLU A 222 -4.83 -12.20 8.19
CA GLU A 222 -4.49 -13.46 8.88
C GLU A 222 -4.50 -13.30 10.40
N ALA A 223 -3.90 -12.21 10.91
CA ALA A 223 -3.92 -11.91 12.34
C ALA A 223 -5.35 -11.65 12.84
N SER A 224 -6.17 -10.88 12.11
CA SER A 224 -7.57 -10.62 12.48
C SER A 224 -8.42 -11.88 12.55
N ILE A 225 -8.18 -12.87 11.68
CA ILE A 225 -8.86 -14.17 11.77
C ILE A 225 -8.54 -14.85 13.10
N GLN A 226 -7.26 -14.91 13.49
CA GLN A 226 -6.84 -15.52 14.77
C GLN A 226 -7.44 -14.80 15.98
N ALA A 227 -7.50 -13.47 15.96
CA ALA A 227 -8.11 -12.70 17.03
C ALA A 227 -9.63 -12.91 17.10
N LEU A 228 -10.32 -12.94 15.95
CA LEU A 228 -11.77 -13.16 15.91
C LEU A 228 -12.15 -14.57 16.37
N GLU A 229 -11.40 -15.60 15.98
CA GLU A 229 -11.57 -16.96 16.50
C GLU A 229 -11.45 -17.01 18.03
N PHE A 230 -10.44 -16.30 18.57
CA PHE A 230 -10.27 -16.18 20.00
C PHE A 230 -11.44 -15.46 20.67
N PHE A 231 -11.88 -14.31 20.17
CA PHE A 231 -12.99 -13.57 20.76
C PHE A 231 -14.30 -14.37 20.72
N ASN A 232 -14.54 -15.11 19.64
CA ASN A 232 -15.68 -16.04 19.56
C ASN A 232 -15.62 -17.12 20.65
N SER A 233 -14.43 -17.65 20.94
CA SER A 233 -14.25 -18.70 21.96
C SER A 233 -14.55 -18.23 23.40
N LEU A 234 -14.45 -16.92 23.67
CA LEU A 234 -14.75 -16.36 25.00
C LEU A 234 -16.25 -16.24 25.27
N GLY A 235 -17.08 -16.17 24.23
CA GLY A 235 -18.50 -15.82 24.36
C GLY A 235 -18.72 -14.43 24.97
N ARG A 236 -19.97 -14.11 25.34
CA ARG A 236 -20.34 -12.81 25.94
C ARG A 236 -20.66 -12.88 27.43
N ASP A 237 -20.82 -14.08 27.98
CA ASP A 237 -21.34 -14.30 29.33
C ASP A 237 -20.42 -13.75 30.43
N TRP A 238 -19.11 -13.71 30.18
CA TRP A 238 -18.12 -13.20 31.14
C TRP A 238 -18.25 -11.70 31.45
N THR A 239 -18.99 -10.97 30.61
CA THR A 239 -19.28 -9.54 30.81
C THR A 239 -20.63 -9.28 31.49
N VAL A 240 -21.42 -10.33 31.75
CA VAL A 240 -22.74 -10.22 32.38
C VAL A 240 -22.57 -9.61 33.78
N GLY A 241 -23.28 -8.50 34.03
CA GLY A 241 -23.21 -7.75 35.29
C GLY A 241 -22.23 -6.57 35.27
N ASN A 242 -21.37 -6.44 34.25
CA ASN A 242 -20.53 -5.25 34.04
C ASN A 242 -20.84 -4.62 32.68
N ARG A 243 -21.80 -3.69 32.66
CA ARG A 243 -22.28 -3.01 31.44
C ARG A 243 -21.14 -2.34 30.66
N ARG A 244 -20.20 -1.73 31.37
CA ARG A 244 -19.07 -1.03 30.74
C ARG A 244 -18.16 -2.00 30.03
N LEU A 245 -17.76 -3.07 30.70
CA LEU A 245 -16.91 -4.12 30.14
C LEU A 245 -17.59 -4.84 28.97
N GLY A 246 -18.90 -5.12 29.10
CA GLY A 246 -19.70 -5.68 28.01
C GLY A 246 -19.76 -4.77 26.78
N SER A 247 -19.87 -3.46 26.98
CA SER A 247 -19.79 -2.47 25.89
C SER A 247 -18.43 -2.48 25.22
N VAL A 248 -17.34 -2.41 25.98
CA VAL A 248 -15.97 -2.40 25.44
C VAL A 248 -15.67 -3.68 24.66
N PHE A 249 -15.95 -4.85 25.23
CA PHE A 249 -15.74 -6.11 24.54
C PHE A 249 -16.62 -6.23 23.29
N GLY A 250 -17.89 -5.81 23.38
CA GLY A 250 -18.78 -5.76 22.22
C GLY A 250 -18.22 -4.90 21.09
N ASN A 251 -17.61 -3.76 21.40
CA ASN A 251 -16.99 -2.88 20.42
C ASN A 251 -15.73 -3.50 19.81
N ILE A 252 -14.83 -4.10 20.61
CA ILE A 252 -13.63 -4.79 20.10
C ILE A 252 -14.03 -5.91 19.13
N PHE A 253 -15.04 -6.70 19.51
CA PHE A 253 -15.56 -7.77 18.67
C PHE A 253 -16.09 -7.24 17.34
N ALA A 254 -16.93 -6.19 17.38
CA ALA A 254 -17.48 -5.57 16.17
C ALA A 254 -16.38 -4.95 15.28
N CYS A 255 -15.34 -4.35 15.87
CA CYS A 255 -14.17 -3.88 15.12
C CYS A 255 -13.46 -5.03 14.42
N ALA A 256 -13.21 -6.16 15.12
CA ALA A 256 -12.55 -7.32 14.53
C ALA A 256 -13.33 -7.91 13.33
N GLU A 257 -14.67 -7.97 13.43
CA GLU A 257 -15.52 -8.37 12.29
C GLU A 257 -15.43 -7.37 11.14
N GLN A 258 -15.43 -6.08 11.43
CA GLN A 258 -15.33 -5.03 10.42
C GLN A 258 -13.98 -5.04 9.70
N TRP A 259 -12.89 -5.29 10.42
CA TRP A 259 -11.54 -5.33 9.85
C TRP A 259 -11.40 -6.37 8.73
N LEU A 260 -12.06 -7.52 8.83
CA LEU A 260 -12.02 -8.52 7.76
C LEU A 260 -12.59 -7.97 6.45
N LYS A 261 -13.74 -7.28 6.53
CA LYS A 261 -14.35 -6.61 5.36
C LYS A 261 -13.44 -5.51 4.80
N LEU A 262 -12.79 -4.75 5.67
CA LEU A 262 -11.86 -3.70 5.26
C LEU A 262 -10.59 -4.26 4.62
N PHE A 263 -10.09 -5.41 5.09
CA PHE A 263 -8.99 -6.10 4.42
C PHE A 263 -9.39 -6.63 3.04
N ASP A 264 -10.60 -7.20 2.91
CA ASP A 264 -11.15 -7.60 1.60
C ASP A 264 -11.21 -6.41 0.63
N GLU A 265 -11.63 -5.24 1.13
CA GLU A 265 -11.67 -4.00 0.36
C GLU A 265 -10.27 -3.52 -0.05
N CYS A 266 -9.28 -3.59 0.86
CA CYS A 266 -7.88 -3.32 0.53
C CYS A 266 -7.37 -4.27 -0.57
N GLU A 267 -7.66 -5.57 -0.49
CA GLU A 267 -7.27 -6.54 -1.53
C GLU A 267 -7.92 -6.19 -2.87
N ARG A 268 -9.21 -5.86 -2.88
CA ARG A 268 -9.95 -5.47 -4.09
C ARG A 268 -9.35 -4.22 -4.73
N LYS A 269 -9.17 -3.12 -3.97
CA LYS A 269 -8.58 -1.89 -4.49
C LYS A 269 -7.13 -2.09 -4.94
N GLY A 270 -6.34 -2.85 -4.19
CA GLY A 270 -4.97 -3.19 -4.55
C GLY A 270 -4.90 -3.97 -5.87
N ASN A 271 -5.77 -4.96 -6.08
CA ASN A 271 -5.86 -5.71 -7.34
C ASN A 271 -6.35 -4.85 -8.51
N ASN A 272 -7.23 -3.87 -8.26
CA ASN A 272 -7.60 -2.88 -9.27
C ASN A 272 -6.40 -2.02 -9.67
N LEU A 273 -5.61 -1.57 -8.68
CA LEU A 273 -4.43 -0.75 -8.93
C LEU A 273 -3.37 -1.54 -9.70
N ASP A 274 -3.14 -2.82 -9.36
CA ASP A 274 -2.21 -3.70 -10.09
C ASP A 274 -2.56 -3.82 -11.58
N ARG A 275 -3.84 -4.02 -11.88
CA ARG A 275 -4.35 -4.06 -13.26
C ARG A 275 -4.12 -2.74 -13.98
N SER A 276 -4.45 -1.61 -13.35
CA SER A 276 -4.20 -0.29 -13.93
C SER A 276 -2.71 -0.02 -14.15
N LEU A 277 -1.82 -0.44 -13.25
CA LEU A 277 -0.37 -0.32 -13.45
C LEU A 277 0.11 -1.17 -14.63
N THR A 278 -0.45 -2.37 -14.80
CA THR A 278 -0.15 -3.25 -15.94
C THR A 278 -0.60 -2.62 -17.26
N ASP A 279 -1.81 -2.05 -17.30
CA ASP A 279 -2.32 -1.31 -18.46
C ASP A 279 -1.45 -0.11 -18.81
N LEU A 280 -1.08 0.69 -17.81
CA LEU A 280 -0.19 1.84 -18.00
C LEU A 280 1.16 1.41 -18.56
N ARG A 281 1.76 0.33 -18.04
CA ARG A 281 3.01 -0.24 -18.58
C ARG A 281 2.86 -0.65 -20.03
N GLY A 282 1.74 -1.28 -20.39
CA GLY A 282 1.43 -1.64 -21.78
C GLY A 282 1.44 -0.44 -22.73
N ILE A 283 0.80 0.65 -22.31
CA ILE A 283 0.76 1.91 -23.07
C ILE A 283 2.16 2.50 -23.23
N LEU A 284 2.94 2.58 -22.15
CA LEU A 284 4.31 3.11 -22.18
C LEU A 284 5.20 2.31 -23.15
N ASN A 285 5.10 0.99 -23.13
CA ASN A 285 5.85 0.11 -24.04
C ASN A 285 5.49 0.36 -25.51
N GLU A 286 4.22 0.54 -25.83
CA GLU A 286 3.79 0.83 -27.21
C GLU A 286 4.27 2.21 -27.68
N MET A 287 4.26 3.23 -26.80
CA MET A 287 4.81 4.55 -27.11
C MET A 287 6.33 4.50 -27.39
N ILE A 288 7.11 3.81 -26.55
CA ILE A 288 8.57 3.64 -26.76
C ILE A 288 8.86 2.88 -28.05
N LYS A 289 8.11 1.81 -28.32
CA LYS A 289 8.27 1.01 -29.55
C LYS A 289 8.08 1.86 -30.81
N ARG A 290 7.06 2.73 -30.82
CA ARG A 290 6.78 3.65 -31.92
C ARG A 290 7.84 4.73 -32.07
N ALA A 291 8.24 5.37 -30.97
CA ALA A 291 9.34 6.32 -30.96
C ALA A 291 10.64 5.68 -31.52
N GLY A 292 10.95 4.46 -31.10
CA GLY A 292 12.08 3.69 -31.61
C GLY A 292 11.99 3.39 -33.10
N ALA A 293 10.79 3.06 -33.61
CA ALA A 293 10.56 2.84 -35.03
C ALA A 293 10.79 4.12 -35.86
N ALA A 294 10.26 5.27 -35.43
CA ALA A 294 10.47 6.55 -36.08
C ALA A 294 11.96 6.96 -36.09
N SER A 295 12.67 6.73 -34.98
CA SER A 295 14.12 6.95 -34.91
C SER A 295 14.88 6.15 -35.98
N ARG A 296 14.57 4.85 -36.12
CA ARG A 296 15.19 3.99 -37.15
C ARG A 296 14.87 4.44 -38.58
N ARG A 297 13.62 4.83 -38.87
CA ARG A 297 13.24 5.38 -40.20
C ARG A 297 14.07 6.61 -40.54
N SER A 298 14.26 7.52 -39.59
CA SER A 298 15.04 8.75 -39.80
C SER A 298 16.52 8.48 -40.09
N LEU A 299 17.10 7.42 -39.51
CA LEU A 299 18.49 7.02 -39.77
C LEU A 299 18.63 6.41 -41.18
N VAL A 300 17.72 5.53 -41.57
CA VAL A 300 17.70 4.93 -42.91
C VAL A 300 17.52 6.01 -43.99
N GLY A 301 16.62 6.97 -43.78
CA GLY A 301 16.43 8.10 -44.68
C GLY A 301 17.70 8.95 -44.87
N ARG A 302 18.45 9.21 -43.78
CA ARG A 302 19.73 9.93 -43.86
C ARG A 302 20.81 9.13 -44.59
N LEU A 303 20.89 7.82 -44.35
CA LEU A 303 21.84 6.93 -45.04
C LEU A 303 21.53 6.86 -46.54
N LEU A 304 20.27 6.70 -46.91
CA LEU A 304 19.83 6.70 -48.30
C LEU A 304 20.04 8.05 -48.98
N PHE A 305 19.74 9.16 -48.31
CA PHE A 305 20.00 10.50 -48.85
C PHE A 305 21.51 10.74 -49.06
N ARG A 306 22.35 10.26 -48.12
CA ARG A 306 23.81 10.33 -48.26
C ARG A 306 24.31 9.46 -49.42
N LEU A 307 23.76 8.26 -49.59
CA LEU A 307 24.07 7.39 -50.74
C LEU A 307 23.60 8.01 -52.07
N LEU A 308 22.42 8.62 -52.12
CA LEU A 308 21.90 9.32 -53.29
C LEU A 308 22.76 10.53 -53.68
N ILE A 309 23.22 11.33 -52.71
CA ILE A 309 24.18 12.41 -52.96
C ILE A 309 25.51 11.85 -53.48
N CYS A 310 26.04 10.78 -52.89
CA CYS A 310 27.26 10.13 -53.38
C CYS A 310 27.10 9.63 -54.83
N PHE A 311 25.94 9.04 -55.18
CA PHE A 311 25.65 8.58 -56.54
C PHE A 311 25.40 9.73 -57.54
N GLN A 312 24.84 10.87 -57.10
CA GLN A 312 24.58 12.02 -57.99
C GLN A 312 25.80 12.92 -58.20
N PHE A 313 26.78 12.94 -57.30
CA PHE A 313 27.97 13.80 -57.40
C PHE A 313 29.27 13.08 -57.83
N GLU A 314 29.31 11.75 -57.90
CA GLU A 314 30.42 11.00 -58.51
C GLU A 314 29.95 9.97 -59.54
N PRO A 315 29.54 10.37 -60.75
CA PRO A 315 29.23 9.41 -61.81
C PRO A 315 30.49 8.74 -62.42
N ASN A 316 31.71 9.14 -62.02
CA ASN A 316 32.96 8.74 -62.66
C ASN A 316 34.13 8.40 -61.70
N ALA A 317 33.86 7.93 -60.49
CA ALA A 317 34.90 7.24 -59.72
C ALA A 317 34.97 5.79 -60.24
N ALA A 318 35.85 5.55 -61.20
CA ALA A 318 36.15 4.23 -61.73
C ALA A 318 36.46 3.27 -60.57
N ILE A 319 35.69 2.17 -60.51
CA ILE A 319 36.05 0.99 -59.73
C ILE A 319 37.32 0.44 -60.39
N VAL A 320 38.48 0.79 -59.83
CA VAL A 320 39.71 0.07 -60.11
C VAL A 320 39.61 -1.24 -59.33
N CYS A 321 39.15 -2.28 -60.01
CA CYS A 321 39.38 -3.65 -59.60
C CYS A 321 40.87 -3.94 -59.76
N ASP A 322 41.67 -3.76 -58.71
CA ASP A 322 43.01 -4.32 -58.68
C ASP A 322 42.90 -5.85 -58.59
N SER A 323 43.15 -6.48 -59.73
CA SER A 323 43.55 -7.88 -59.80
C SER A 323 45.08 -7.91 -59.85
N ASN A 324 45.72 -8.09 -58.68
CA ASN A 324 46.91 -8.93 -58.48
C ASN A 324 47.35 -8.94 -57.01
#